data_AF-A0A925XF04-F1
#
_entry.id   AF-A0A925XF04-F1
#
_cell.length_a   1.000
_cell.length_b   1.000
_cell.length_c   1.000
_cell.angle_alpha   90.00
_cell.angle_beta   90.00
_cell.angle_gamma   90.00
#
_symmetry.space_group_name_H-M   'P 1'
#
loop_
_entity.id
_entity.type
_entity.pdbx_description
1 polymer ?
#
loop_
_entity_poly.entity_id
_entity_poly.type
_entity_poly.pdbx_seq_one_letter_code
_entity_poly.pdbx_strand_id
1 'polypeptide(L)'
;MRRTPLVIVTLLSVACLMQVGHAQRRRNPGIMPSDRNGVPTWDVDPAFNEDVFTFVRIKYNSYRSWSRWATDFPDSDLNFSYRLQQLTSLKVDPNGRILELTDPELFRYPFVYMIEPGELEFMDDEVRSLRRYLLNGGFLMVDDFWGEGEWDRFYYEIKKVFPDR
;
A
#
# COMPACT_ATOMS: atom_id res chain seq x y z
N MET A 1 19.82 44.21 28.91
CA MET A 1 20.32 42.89 28.46
C MET A 1 19.34 42.29 27.46
N ARG A 2 19.62 42.37 26.16
CA ARG A 2 18.77 41.80 25.09
C ARG A 2 19.11 40.30 24.91
N ARG A 3 18.36 39.39 25.52
CA ARG A 3 18.50 37.93 25.35
C ARG A 3 17.42 37.29 24.45
N THR A 4 16.52 38.09 23.89
CA THR A 4 15.39 37.65 23.06
C THR A 4 15.71 37.13 21.65
N PRO A 5 16.77 37.53 20.92
CA PRO A 5 16.92 37.10 19.53
C PRO A 5 17.33 35.63 19.39
N LEU A 6 18.09 35.08 20.35
CA LEU A 6 18.59 33.70 20.27
C LEU A 6 17.45 32.68 20.44
N VAL A 7 16.50 32.94 21.35
CA VAL A 7 15.38 32.02 21.63
C VAL A 7 14.43 31.91 20.43
N ILE A 8 14.18 33.04 19.74
CA ILE A 8 13.32 33.07 18.55
C ILE A 8 13.96 32.28 17.39
N VAL A 9 15.27 32.42 17.19
CA VAL A 9 16.00 31.68 16.15
C VAL A 9 15.99 30.17 16.43
N THR A 10 16.14 29.75 17.68
CA THR A 10 16.08 28.32 18.06
C THR A 10 14.68 27.73 17.87
N LEU A 11 13.62 28.46 18.23
CA LEU A 11 12.24 27.99 18.03
C LEU A 11 11.88 27.87 16.55
N LEU A 12 12.31 28.82 15.72
CA LEU A 12 12.08 28.77 14.28
C LEU A 12 12.85 27.61 13.61
N SER A 13 14.07 27.33 14.06
CA SER A 13 14.86 26.22 13.50
C SER A 13 14.31 24.85 13.94
N VAL A 14 13.81 24.71 15.18
CA VAL A 14 13.10 23.49 15.61
C VAL A 14 11.79 23.29 14.82
N ALA A 15 10.99 24.34 14.63
CA ALA A 15 9.78 24.26 13.82
C ALA A 15 10.08 23.90 12.35
N CYS A 16 11.16 24.44 11.78
CA CYS A 16 11.58 24.10 10.42
C CYS A 16 12.05 22.64 10.32
N LEU A 17 12.81 22.14 11.30
CA LEU A 17 13.21 20.73 11.35
C LEU A 17 12.02 19.78 11.49
N MET A 18 11.00 20.15 12.27
CA MET A 18 9.74 19.39 12.37
C MET A 18 8.96 19.38 11.05
N GLN A 19 8.88 20.53 10.36
CA GLN A 19 8.22 20.62 9.05
C GLN A 19 8.97 19.81 7.98
N VAL A 20 10.31 19.83 7.99
CA VAL A 20 11.14 19.02 7.08
C VAL A 20 10.99 17.53 7.40
N GLY A 21 10.95 17.14 8.67
CA GLY A 21 10.70 15.75 9.06
C GLY A 21 9.32 15.23 8.61
N HIS A 22 8.26 16.03 8.80
CA HIS A 22 6.92 15.71 8.29
C HIS A 22 6.87 15.66 6.76
N ALA A 23 7.57 16.55 6.07
CA ALA A 23 7.65 16.56 4.61
C ALA A 23 8.46 15.37 4.05
N GLN A 24 9.54 14.95 4.73
CA GLN A 24 10.31 13.76 4.37
C GLN A 24 9.49 12.47 4.55
N ARG A 25 8.64 12.39 5.58
CA ARG A 25 7.72 11.27 5.80
C ARG A 25 6.69 11.11 4.66
N ARG A 26 6.27 12.22 4.04
CA ARG A 26 5.44 12.21 2.81
C ARG A 26 6.22 11.83 1.54
N ARG A 27 7.55 11.90 1.57
CA ARG A 27 8.39 11.76 0.37
C ARG A 27 8.86 10.34 0.09
N ASN A 28 8.71 9.41 1.03
CA ASN A 28 9.04 8.00 0.84
C ASN A 28 7.87 7.07 1.20
N PRO A 29 6.77 7.12 0.44
CA PRO A 29 5.66 6.21 0.60
C PRO A 29 6.15 4.76 0.47
N GLY A 30 5.87 3.91 1.47
CA GLY A 30 6.26 2.50 1.50
C GLY A 30 7.19 2.07 2.64
N ILE A 31 7.68 3.01 3.47
CA ILE A 31 8.45 2.64 4.67
C ILE A 31 7.52 2.39 5.86
N MET A 32 7.56 1.17 6.38
CA MET A 32 6.93 0.81 7.66
C MET A 32 7.57 1.62 8.82
N PRO A 33 6.80 2.37 9.63
CA PRO A 33 7.25 2.95 10.89
C PRO A 33 7.71 1.88 11.86
N SER A 34 8.73 2.19 12.65
CA SER A 34 9.30 1.25 13.64
C SER A 34 8.33 0.88 14.75
N ASP A 35 7.42 1.78 15.12
CA ASP A 35 6.41 1.58 16.15
C ASP A 35 5.10 0.98 15.64
N ARG A 36 4.96 0.79 14.31
CA ARG A 36 3.77 0.25 13.64
C ARG A 36 2.47 0.92 14.08
N ASN A 37 2.54 2.18 14.50
CA ASN A 37 1.44 2.94 15.12
C ASN A 37 0.68 2.14 16.22
N GLY A 38 1.38 1.29 16.96
CA GLY A 38 0.83 0.49 18.05
C GLY A 38 0.17 -0.83 17.64
N VAL A 39 0.17 -1.21 16.36
CA VAL A 39 -0.30 -2.52 15.92
C VAL A 39 0.74 -3.59 16.29
N PRO A 40 0.39 -4.59 17.12
CA PRO A 40 1.34 -5.59 17.57
C PRO A 40 1.79 -6.50 16.42
N THR A 41 2.90 -7.20 16.63
CA THR A 41 3.29 -8.38 15.84
C THR A 41 2.89 -9.65 16.59
N TRP A 42 2.90 -10.78 15.90
CA TRP A 42 2.67 -12.10 16.48
C TRP A 42 3.54 -13.13 15.78
N ASP A 43 3.78 -14.24 16.46
CA ASP A 43 4.57 -15.34 15.89
C ASP A 43 3.68 -16.21 14.99
N VAL A 44 4.21 -16.52 13.81
CA VAL A 44 3.66 -17.54 12.91
C VAL A 44 4.28 -18.87 13.30
N ASP A 45 3.46 -19.91 13.39
CA ASP A 45 3.94 -21.26 13.67
C ASP A 45 4.90 -21.70 12.53
N PRO A 46 6.15 -22.11 12.85
CA PRO A 46 7.13 -22.54 11.87
C PRO A 46 6.65 -23.57 10.85
N ALA A 47 5.68 -24.40 11.24
CA ALA A 47 5.08 -25.40 10.35
C ALA A 47 4.29 -24.79 9.18
N PHE A 48 3.90 -23.52 9.27
CA PHE A 48 3.05 -22.81 8.30
C PHE A 48 3.75 -21.62 7.63
N ASN A 49 5.07 -21.51 7.71
CA ASN A 49 5.81 -20.33 7.21
C ASN A 49 5.55 -19.99 5.74
N GLU A 50 5.15 -20.98 4.93
CA GLU A 50 4.79 -20.79 3.51
C GLU A 50 3.27 -20.82 3.25
N ASP A 51 2.47 -21.15 4.25
CA ASP A 51 1.00 -21.31 4.21
C ASP A 51 0.31 -20.30 5.13
N VAL A 52 0.69 -19.02 5.00
CA VAL A 52 0.05 -17.90 5.71
C VAL A 52 -0.59 -16.92 4.73
N PHE A 53 -1.76 -16.40 5.11
CA PHE A 53 -2.33 -15.25 4.44
C PHE A 53 -1.38 -14.06 4.60
N THR A 54 -0.94 -13.51 3.49
CA THR A 54 -0.09 -12.31 3.46
C THR A 54 -0.85 -11.20 2.76
N PHE A 55 -1.01 -10.07 3.43
CA PHE A 55 -1.61 -8.90 2.78
C PHE A 55 -0.61 -8.32 1.79
N VAL A 56 -0.96 -8.29 0.50
CA VAL A 56 -0.10 -7.76 -0.56
C VAL A 56 -0.73 -6.53 -1.16
N ARG A 57 -0.10 -5.38 -0.95
CA ARG A 57 -0.47 -4.10 -1.58
C ARG A 57 0.23 -3.97 -2.94
N ILE A 58 -0.53 -3.63 -3.96
CA ILE A 58 0.00 -3.34 -5.29
C ILE A 58 0.44 -1.89 -5.36
N LYS A 59 1.73 -1.70 -5.61
CA LYS A 59 2.31 -0.42 -6.03
C LYS A 59 2.11 -0.26 -7.53
N TYR A 60 1.42 0.81 -7.92
CA TYR A 60 1.10 1.10 -9.33
C TYR A 60 1.44 2.56 -9.67
N ASN A 61 1.50 2.85 -10.97
CA ASN A 61 1.74 4.19 -11.48
C ASN A 61 0.47 5.06 -11.48
N SER A 62 0.60 6.30 -11.03
CA SER A 62 -0.48 7.28 -11.08
C SER A 62 -0.16 8.36 -12.12
N TYR A 63 -1.10 8.68 -13.02
CA TYR A 63 -0.82 9.59 -14.14
C TYR A 63 -0.76 11.08 -13.75
N ARG A 64 -1.28 11.46 -12.56
CA ARG A 64 -1.37 12.88 -12.12
C ARG A 64 -0.73 13.15 -10.76
N SER A 65 -0.88 12.25 -9.80
CA SER A 65 -0.38 12.38 -8.44
C SER A 65 0.84 11.50 -8.19
N TRP A 66 1.60 11.83 -7.15
CA TRP A 66 2.65 10.97 -6.67
C TRP A 66 2.06 9.95 -5.68
N SER A 67 2.08 8.67 -6.07
CA SER A 67 1.89 7.51 -5.16
C SER A 67 0.51 7.35 -4.49
N ARG A 68 -0.59 7.39 -5.24
CA ARG A 68 -1.93 7.06 -4.69
C ARG A 68 -2.05 5.65 -4.12
N TRP A 69 -1.25 4.73 -4.65
CA TRP A 69 -1.14 3.36 -4.12
C TRP A 69 -0.79 3.31 -2.63
N ALA A 70 -0.19 4.38 -2.08
CA ALA A 70 0.23 4.46 -0.68
C ALA A 70 -0.80 5.13 0.23
N THR A 71 -2.01 5.43 -0.25
CA THR A 71 -3.09 5.91 0.61
C THR A 71 -3.35 4.93 1.74
N ASP A 72 -3.46 5.48 2.96
CA ASP A 72 -3.62 4.79 4.23
C ASP A 72 -2.51 3.80 4.61
N PHE A 73 -1.44 3.71 3.83
CA PHE A 73 -0.29 2.89 4.18
C PHE A 73 0.48 3.51 5.36
N PRO A 74 0.90 2.73 6.36
CA PRO A 74 0.71 1.28 6.50
C PRO A 74 -0.51 0.87 7.35
N ASP A 75 -1.26 1.83 7.88
CA ASP A 75 -2.24 1.59 8.94
C ASP A 75 -3.37 0.67 8.51
N SER A 76 -3.85 0.81 7.27
CA SER A 76 -4.88 -0.08 6.73
C SER A 76 -4.37 -1.52 6.57
N ASP A 77 -3.17 -1.71 6.03
CA ASP A 77 -2.55 -3.04 5.83
C ASP A 77 -2.34 -3.77 7.16
N LEU A 78 -1.83 -3.03 8.14
CA LEU A 78 -1.58 -3.52 9.50
C LEU A 78 -2.88 -3.90 10.20
N ASN A 79 -3.89 -3.02 10.13
CA ASN A 79 -5.17 -3.24 10.79
C ASN A 79 -5.91 -4.43 10.15
N PHE A 80 -5.97 -4.50 8.82
CA PHE A 80 -6.61 -5.61 8.11
C PHE A 80 -6.01 -6.96 8.52
N SER A 81 -4.69 -7.06 8.47
CA SER A 81 -3.97 -8.29 8.85
C SER A 81 -4.21 -8.66 10.31
N TYR A 82 -4.16 -7.67 11.21
CA TYR A 82 -4.41 -7.89 12.64
C TYR A 82 -5.84 -8.36 12.92
N ARG A 83 -6.85 -7.77 12.26
CA ARG A 83 -8.24 -8.19 12.45
C ARG A 83 -8.54 -9.57 11.88
N LEU A 84 -7.96 -9.93 10.72
CA LEU A 84 -8.07 -11.30 10.22
C LEU A 84 -7.48 -12.30 11.21
N GLN A 85 -6.31 -12.01 11.77
CA GLN A 85 -5.67 -12.85 12.78
C GLN A 85 -6.51 -13.00 14.06
N GLN A 86 -7.17 -11.92 14.51
CA GLN A 86 -7.97 -11.95 15.73
C GLN A 86 -9.33 -12.63 15.56
N LEU A 87 -9.95 -12.46 14.40
CA LEU A 87 -11.37 -12.78 14.18
C LEU A 87 -11.58 -14.09 13.42
N THR A 88 -10.51 -14.71 12.91
CA THR A 88 -10.58 -15.95 12.13
C THR A 88 -9.55 -16.96 12.61
N SER A 89 -9.61 -18.19 12.10
CA SER A 89 -8.58 -19.20 12.32
C SER A 89 -7.47 -19.19 11.27
N LEU A 90 -7.48 -18.23 10.33
CA LEU A 90 -6.42 -18.09 9.34
C LEU A 90 -5.09 -17.80 10.05
N LYS A 91 -4.01 -18.37 9.52
CA LYS A 91 -2.66 -17.92 9.85
C LYS A 91 -2.36 -16.70 9.00
N VAL A 92 -2.04 -15.59 9.63
CA VAL A 92 -1.79 -14.32 8.94
C VAL A 92 -0.35 -13.88 9.18
N ASP A 93 0.35 -13.46 8.15
CA ASP A 93 1.67 -12.81 8.28
C ASP A 93 1.47 -11.40 8.89
N PRO A 94 2.10 -11.08 10.04
CA PRO A 94 2.06 -9.71 10.58
C PRO A 94 2.74 -8.67 9.68
N ASN A 95 3.50 -9.10 8.68
CA ASN A 95 4.24 -8.26 7.76
C ASN A 95 3.75 -8.45 6.33
N GLY A 96 2.87 -7.56 5.88
CA GLY A 96 2.45 -7.51 4.49
C GLY A 96 3.60 -7.20 3.51
N ARG A 97 3.31 -7.34 2.21
CA ARG A 97 4.24 -7.01 1.11
C ARG A 97 3.70 -5.85 0.29
N ILE A 98 4.62 -5.05 -0.23
CA ILE A 98 4.34 -4.10 -1.31
C ILE A 98 5.00 -4.67 -2.56
N LEU A 99 4.22 -5.03 -3.56
CA LEU A 99 4.72 -5.58 -4.82
C LEU A 99 4.24 -4.74 -6.00
N GLU A 100 5.01 -4.74 -7.07
CA GLU A 100 4.56 -4.27 -8.39
C GLU A 100 3.90 -5.44 -9.14
N LEU A 101 3.04 -5.16 -10.12
CA LEU A 101 2.35 -6.22 -10.87
C LEU A 101 3.32 -7.08 -11.71
N THR A 102 4.50 -6.59 -12.01
CA THR A 102 5.55 -7.30 -12.75
C THR A 102 6.52 -8.06 -11.83
N ASP A 103 6.34 -7.95 -10.51
CA ASP A 103 7.19 -8.65 -9.55
C ASP A 103 7.03 -10.18 -9.69
N PRO A 104 8.12 -10.95 -9.84
CA PRO A 104 8.04 -12.41 -9.91
C PRO A 104 7.40 -13.07 -8.68
N GLU A 105 7.48 -12.46 -7.50
CA GLU A 105 6.87 -12.96 -6.26
C GLU A 105 5.34 -12.83 -6.26
N LEU A 106 4.75 -12.02 -7.14
CA LEU A 106 3.29 -11.81 -7.22
C LEU A 106 2.52 -13.13 -7.24
N PHE A 107 3.01 -14.10 -8.02
CA PHE A 107 2.35 -15.40 -8.21
C PHE A 107 2.41 -16.32 -6.98
N ARG A 108 3.13 -15.94 -5.93
CA ARG A 108 3.12 -16.66 -4.64
C ARG A 108 1.92 -16.30 -3.77
N TYR A 109 1.23 -15.21 -4.09
CA TYR A 109 0.19 -14.64 -3.23
C TYR A 109 -1.17 -14.70 -3.94
N PRO A 110 -2.16 -15.44 -3.43
CA PRO A 110 -3.45 -15.57 -4.11
C PRO A 110 -4.36 -14.35 -3.93
N PHE A 111 -4.01 -13.41 -3.06
CA PHE A 111 -4.77 -12.20 -2.76
C PHE A 111 -3.86 -10.98 -2.88
N VAL A 112 -4.31 -9.98 -3.64
CA VAL A 112 -3.66 -8.67 -3.74
C VAL A 112 -4.68 -7.55 -3.59
N TYR A 113 -4.21 -6.40 -3.11
CA TYR A 113 -5.02 -5.24 -2.78
C TYR A 113 -4.51 -4.00 -3.51
N MET A 114 -5.44 -3.20 -4.04
CA MET A 114 -5.19 -1.92 -4.66
C MET A 114 -6.16 -0.89 -4.08
N ILE A 115 -5.64 0.27 -3.70
CA ILE A 115 -6.45 1.37 -3.16
C ILE A 115 -6.39 2.58 -4.10
N GLU A 116 -7.42 3.42 -4.06
CA GLU A 116 -7.46 4.74 -4.70
C GLU A 116 -7.19 4.69 -6.22
N PRO A 117 -7.84 3.79 -6.99
CA PRO A 117 -7.50 3.51 -8.38
C PRO A 117 -7.88 4.65 -9.33
N GLY A 118 -8.42 5.77 -8.84
CA GLY A 118 -8.89 6.90 -9.64
C GLY A 118 -7.83 7.54 -10.53
N GLU A 119 -6.54 7.32 -10.25
CA GLU A 119 -5.44 7.74 -11.14
C GLU A 119 -4.58 6.59 -11.64
N LEU A 120 -5.02 5.35 -11.47
CA LEU A 120 -4.33 4.14 -11.91
C LEU A 120 -3.97 4.23 -13.40
N GLU A 121 -2.74 3.84 -13.76
CA GLU A 121 -2.31 3.66 -15.14
C GLU A 121 -1.42 2.44 -15.25
N PHE A 122 -1.87 1.41 -15.98
CA PHE A 122 -1.05 0.22 -16.24
C PHE A 122 -0.15 0.40 -17.46
N MET A 123 1.08 -0.08 -17.31
CA MET A 123 2.00 -0.36 -18.40
C MET A 123 1.65 -1.68 -19.10
N ASP A 124 2.09 -1.86 -20.35
CA ASP A 124 1.75 -3.04 -21.16
C ASP A 124 2.14 -4.38 -20.53
N ASP A 125 3.26 -4.41 -19.80
CA ASP A 125 3.72 -5.57 -19.05
C ASP A 125 2.90 -5.81 -17.78
N GLU A 126 2.51 -4.77 -17.06
CA GLU A 126 1.56 -4.85 -15.93
C GLU A 126 0.20 -5.40 -16.38
N VAL A 127 -0.32 -4.95 -17.54
CA VAL A 127 -1.56 -5.48 -18.14
C VAL A 127 -1.44 -6.98 -18.40
N ARG A 128 -0.34 -7.41 -19.04
CA ARG A 128 -0.09 -8.84 -19.31
C ARG A 128 0.05 -9.66 -18.03
N SER A 129 0.76 -9.13 -17.04
CA SER A 129 1.00 -9.81 -15.77
C SER A 129 -0.28 -9.95 -14.96
N LEU A 130 -1.05 -8.87 -14.80
CA LEU A 130 -2.33 -8.89 -14.10
C LEU A 130 -3.33 -9.83 -14.77
N ARG A 131 -3.40 -9.83 -16.10
CA ARG A 131 -4.24 -10.79 -16.83
C ARG A 131 -3.86 -12.23 -16.50
N ARG A 132 -2.56 -12.55 -16.53
CA ARG A 132 -2.04 -13.88 -16.19
C ARG A 132 -2.35 -14.25 -14.74
N TYR A 133 -2.16 -13.32 -13.81
CA TYR A 133 -2.44 -13.50 -12.38
C TYR A 133 -3.91 -13.87 -12.14
N LEU A 134 -4.84 -13.07 -12.68
CA LEU A 134 -6.27 -13.27 -12.50
C LEU A 134 -6.78 -14.55 -13.22
N LEU A 135 -6.27 -14.85 -14.42
CA LEU A 135 -6.64 -16.09 -15.13
C LEU A 135 -6.12 -17.36 -14.43
N ASN A 136 -5.08 -17.24 -13.61
CA ASN A 136 -4.52 -18.34 -12.82
C ASN A 136 -5.14 -18.45 -11.42
N GLY A 137 -6.27 -17.77 -11.16
CA GLY A 137 -7.01 -17.85 -9.91
C GLY A 137 -6.60 -16.84 -8.84
N GLY A 138 -5.72 -15.89 -9.17
CA GLY A 138 -5.41 -14.77 -8.30
C GLY A 138 -6.65 -13.89 -8.07
N PHE A 139 -6.75 -13.33 -6.87
CA PHE A 139 -7.81 -12.42 -6.46
C PHE A 139 -7.25 -11.01 -6.29
N LEU A 140 -7.92 -10.02 -6.89
CA LEU A 140 -7.61 -8.60 -6.74
C LEU A 140 -8.79 -7.90 -6.05
N MET A 141 -8.54 -7.38 -4.85
CA MET A 141 -9.45 -6.45 -4.18
C MET A 141 -9.07 -5.01 -4.56
N VAL A 142 -10.06 -4.21 -4.94
CA VAL A 142 -9.88 -2.79 -5.24
C VAL A 142 -10.83 -1.97 -4.40
N ASP A 143 -10.33 -0.91 -3.79
CA ASP A 143 -11.04 -0.12 -2.79
C ASP A 143 -10.82 1.39 -2.98
N ASP A 144 -11.68 2.18 -2.36
CA ASP A 144 -11.66 3.64 -2.28
C ASP A 144 -11.86 4.35 -3.63
N PHE A 145 -13.11 4.33 -4.11
CA PHE A 145 -13.55 5.02 -5.33
C PHE A 145 -14.36 6.27 -4.99
N TRP A 146 -13.89 7.44 -5.43
CA TRP A 146 -14.57 8.72 -5.26
C TRP A 146 -15.39 9.10 -6.51
N GLY A 147 -16.56 8.47 -6.63
CA GLY A 147 -17.55 8.76 -7.68
C GLY A 147 -17.29 8.05 -9.02
N GLU A 148 -18.14 8.34 -10.00
CA GLU A 148 -18.16 7.61 -11.29
C GLU A 148 -16.88 7.81 -12.11
N GLY A 149 -16.23 8.97 -12.03
CA GLY A 149 -15.02 9.24 -12.80
C GLY A 149 -13.84 8.33 -12.42
N GLU A 150 -13.66 8.04 -11.13
CA GLU A 150 -12.61 7.12 -10.68
C GLU A 150 -12.95 5.67 -11.03
N TRP A 151 -14.23 5.30 -10.98
CA TRP A 151 -14.71 4.02 -11.47
C TRP A 151 -14.44 3.84 -12.96
N ASP A 152 -14.80 4.82 -13.80
CA ASP A 152 -14.58 4.76 -15.25
C ASP A 152 -13.10 4.63 -15.60
N ARG A 153 -12.22 5.31 -14.83
CA ARG A 153 -10.78 5.18 -14.98
C ARG A 153 -10.30 3.76 -14.70
N PHE A 154 -10.69 3.20 -13.56
CA PHE A 154 -10.35 1.82 -13.21
C PHE A 154 -10.90 0.83 -14.24
N TYR A 155 -12.17 1.00 -14.63
CA TYR A 155 -12.82 0.14 -15.61
C TYR A 155 -12.09 0.18 -16.96
N TYR A 156 -11.68 1.35 -17.43
CA TYR A 156 -10.86 1.49 -18.64
C TYR A 156 -9.54 0.70 -18.56
N GLU A 157 -8.83 0.77 -17.43
CA GLU A 157 -7.60 0.00 -17.24
C GLU A 157 -7.86 -1.51 -17.20
N ILE A 158 -8.94 -1.96 -16.54
CA ILE A 158 -9.35 -3.37 -16.54
C ILE A 158 -9.78 -3.85 -17.93
N LYS A 159 -10.37 -2.99 -18.77
CA LYS A 159 -10.67 -3.31 -20.17
C LYS A 159 -9.41 -3.54 -21.00
N LYS A 160 -8.25 -2.99 -20.64
CA LYS A 160 -6.97 -3.38 -21.27
C LYS A 160 -6.57 -4.80 -20.88
N VAL A 161 -6.81 -5.18 -19.63
CA VAL A 161 -6.52 -6.53 -19.09
C VAL A 161 -7.44 -7.58 -19.70
N PHE A 162 -8.73 -7.26 -19.85
CA PHE A 162 -9.75 -8.11 -20.46
C PHE A 162 -10.57 -7.37 -21.53
N PRO A 163 -10.04 -7.23 -22.76
CA PRO A 163 -10.74 -6.52 -23.84
C PRO A 163 -12.10 -7.14 -24.21
N ASP A 164 -12.23 -8.46 -24.08
CA ASP A 164 -13.41 -9.22 -24.53
C ASP A 164 -14.39 -9.60 -23.39
N ARG A 165 -14.20 -9.08 -22.18
CA ARG A 165 -15.09 -9.32 -21.02
C ARG A 165 -15.66 -8.05 -20.44
#